data_AF-A0A7V4X9X5-F1
#
_entry.id   AF-A0A7V4X9X5-F1
#
_cell.length_a   1.000
_cell.length_b   1.000
_cell.length_c   1.000
_cell.angle_alpha   90.00
_cell.angle_beta   90.00
_cell.angle_gamma   90.00
#
_symmetry.space_group_name_H-M   'P 1'
#
loop_
_entity.id
_entity.type
_entity.pdbx_description
1 polymer ?
#
loop_
_entity_poly.entity_id
_entity_poly.type
_entity_poly.pdbx_seq_one_letter_code
_entity_poly.pdbx_strand_id
1 'polypeptide(L)'
;MKIKYKIALVIIAVASIVGTVAAVLIRQENKKYDETSSQYSTDISTAKVSASPTSSSVSSLDSSATAVSDWHIYRNSKYGFELTFSDVWRGYQAKEAIPINGSEAKIDFVLDDKVLMSILVYKTEVWDDSAKGKVPATELGRSGDYTFVYQALETPPPELAQITEKEIAAVAKTFKFK
;
A
#
# COMPACT_ATOMS: atom_id res chain seq x y z
N MET A 1 -32.37 19.35 53.19
CA MET A 1 -31.88 18.56 52.05
C MET A 1 -30.77 17.63 52.54
N LYS A 2 -30.98 16.31 52.50
CA LYS A 2 -30.13 15.33 53.21
C LYS A 2 -28.75 15.27 52.56
N ILE A 3 -27.68 15.30 53.37
CA ILE A 3 -26.24 15.33 52.96
C ILE A 3 -25.92 14.32 51.83
N LYS A 4 -26.61 13.18 51.78
CA LYS A 4 -26.50 12.16 50.74
C LYS A 4 -26.74 12.69 49.31
N TYR A 5 -27.66 13.65 49.13
CA TYR A 5 -27.96 14.24 47.82
C TYR A 5 -26.84 15.16 47.32
N LYS A 6 -26.13 15.83 48.23
CA LYS A 6 -24.99 16.71 47.86
C LYS A 6 -23.81 15.88 47.36
N ILE A 7 -23.54 14.74 48.00
CA ILE A 7 -22.46 13.82 47.59
C ILE A 7 -22.77 13.22 46.20
N ALA A 8 -24.00 12.78 45.96
CA ALA A 8 -24.40 12.25 44.65
C ALA A 8 -24.26 13.29 43.52
N LEU A 9 -24.64 14.55 43.78
CA LEU A 9 -24.50 15.64 42.80
C LEU A 9 -23.03 15.93 42.44
N VAL A 10 -22.12 15.88 43.42
CA VAL A 10 -20.68 16.10 43.18
C VAL A 10 -20.10 14.97 42.32
N ILE A 11 -20.47 13.71 42.58
CA ILE A 11 -19.98 12.57 41.79
C ILE A 11 -20.44 12.67 40.32
N ILE A 12 -21.70 13.06 40.08
CA ILE A 12 -22.22 13.24 38.71
C ILE A 12 -21.50 14.37 37.98
N ALA A 13 -21.21 15.49 38.67
CA ALA A 13 -20.49 16.61 38.09
C ALA A 13 -19.02 16.27 37.75
N VAL A 14 -18.35 15.44 38.55
CA VAL A 14 -16.98 15.00 38.24
C VAL A 14 -16.97 14.02 37.06
N ALA A 15 -17.92 13.09 36.99
CA ALA A 15 -18.01 12.13 35.90
C ALA A 15 -18.28 12.80 34.53
N SER A 16 -19.09 13.86 34.49
CA SER A 16 -19.35 14.60 33.25
C SER A 16 -18.12 15.33 32.73
N ILE A 17 -17.31 15.93 33.62
CA ILE A 17 -16.06 16.60 33.24
C ILE A 17 -15.07 15.60 32.65
N VAL A 18 -14.86 14.45 33.31
CA VAL A 18 -13.93 13.42 32.82
C VAL A 18 -14.35 12.88 31.45
N GLY A 19 -15.65 12.64 31.24
CA GLY A 19 -16.18 12.22 29.94
C GLY A 19 -15.92 13.22 28.82
N THR A 20 -16.10 14.53 29.09
CA THR A 20 -15.85 15.57 28.07
C THR A 20 -14.37 15.71 27.71
N VAL A 21 -13.45 15.58 28.68
CA VAL A 21 -12.01 15.65 28.41
C VAL A 21 -11.55 14.45 27.57
N ALA A 22 -12.01 13.24 27.90
CA ALA A 22 -11.69 12.04 27.12
C ALA A 22 -12.20 12.14 25.66
N ALA A 23 -13.42 12.65 25.46
CA ALA A 23 -13.97 12.85 24.11
C ALA A 23 -13.18 13.89 23.29
N VAL A 24 -12.68 14.96 23.91
CA VAL A 24 -11.85 15.98 23.23
C VAL A 24 -10.49 15.41 22.83
N LEU A 25 -9.85 14.61 23.68
CA LEU A 25 -8.56 13.98 23.38
C LEU A 25 -8.68 13.00 22.20
N ILE A 26 -9.71 12.15 22.19
CA ILE A 26 -10.00 11.23 21.07
C ILE A 26 -10.24 12.03 19.77
N ARG A 27 -10.90 13.18 19.84
CA ARG A 27 -11.16 14.03 18.66
C ARG A 27 -9.90 14.73 18.13
N GLN A 28 -8.92 15.03 18.98
CA GLN A 28 -7.66 15.65 18.53
C GLN A 28 -6.76 14.66 17.79
N GLU A 29 -6.70 13.39 18.20
CA GLU A 29 -5.93 12.39 17.45
C GLU A 29 -6.48 12.17 16.05
N ASN A 30 -7.81 12.18 15.87
CA ASN A 30 -8.42 12.01 14.54
C ASN A 30 -8.20 13.20 13.60
N LYS A 31 -7.99 14.43 14.10
CA LYS A 31 -7.72 15.59 13.23
C LYS A 31 -6.31 15.59 12.65
N LYS A 32 -5.36 14.85 13.24
CA LYS A 32 -3.98 14.83 12.76
C LYS A 32 -3.79 14.00 11.48
N TYR A 33 -4.80 13.25 11.05
CA TYR A 33 -4.71 12.37 9.88
C TYR A 33 -5.28 12.95 8.57
N ASP A 34 -5.98 14.10 8.60
CA ASP A 34 -6.63 14.64 7.39
C ASP A 34 -5.83 15.73 6.63
N GLU A 35 -4.79 16.33 7.21
CA GLU A 35 -4.12 17.50 6.61
C GLU A 35 -2.79 17.21 5.88
N THR A 36 -2.34 15.95 5.75
CA THR A 36 -1.02 15.64 5.13
C THR A 36 -1.09 15.12 3.69
N SER A 37 -2.25 15.13 3.02
CA SER A 37 -2.39 14.56 1.66
C SER A 37 -2.58 15.57 0.51
N SER A 38 -2.29 16.86 0.71
CA SER A 38 -2.43 17.85 -0.37
C SER A 38 -1.29 18.87 -0.38
N GLN A 39 -0.09 18.44 -0.76
CA GLN A 39 0.92 19.35 -1.34
C GLN A 39 2.09 18.58 -1.99
N TYR A 40 1.81 17.92 -3.13
CA TYR A 40 2.83 17.69 -4.15
C TYR A 40 2.21 17.96 -5.53
N SER A 41 2.26 19.21 -5.94
CA SER A 41 2.28 19.59 -7.35
C SER A 41 3.38 20.62 -7.47
N THR A 42 4.59 20.15 -7.78
CA THR A 42 5.72 21.01 -8.13
C THR A 42 5.83 21.03 -9.64
N ASP A 43 5.77 22.25 -10.17
CA ASP A 43 5.85 22.64 -11.56
C ASP A 43 6.91 21.85 -12.37
N ILE A 44 6.44 21.07 -13.35
CA ILE A 44 7.29 20.63 -14.45
C ILE A 44 7.34 21.79 -15.45
N SER A 45 8.39 22.60 -15.30
CA SER A 45 8.75 23.67 -16.21
C SER A 45 8.94 23.14 -17.63
N THR A 46 8.20 23.75 -18.55
CA THR A 46 8.17 23.49 -19.98
C THR A 46 9.50 23.94 -20.62
N ALA A 47 10.40 23.00 -20.90
CA ALA A 47 11.53 23.24 -21.78
C ALA A 47 11.05 23.17 -23.24
N LYS A 48 11.16 24.31 -23.91
CA LYS A 48 10.80 24.59 -25.30
C LYS A 48 11.58 23.69 -26.27
N VAL A 49 10.83 22.98 -27.09
CA VAL A 49 11.28 22.11 -28.20
C VAL A 49 12.08 22.91 -29.23
N SER A 50 13.27 22.41 -29.58
CA SER A 50 13.98 22.73 -30.82
C SER A 50 14.07 21.45 -31.64
N ALA A 51 13.35 21.43 -32.76
CA ALA A 51 13.16 20.27 -33.61
C ALA A 51 14.37 20.00 -34.49
N SER A 52 14.77 18.72 -34.59
CA SER A 52 15.47 18.17 -35.74
C SER A 52 14.88 16.78 -36.03
N PRO A 53 14.39 16.50 -37.25
CA PRO A 53 13.68 15.27 -37.55
C PRO A 53 14.67 14.16 -37.88
N THR A 54 14.97 13.31 -36.89
CA THR A 54 15.62 12.01 -37.15
C THR A 54 14.63 10.92 -36.81
N SER A 55 14.04 10.39 -37.89
CA SER A 55 13.22 9.18 -37.93
C SER A 55 14.01 7.99 -37.38
N SER A 56 13.79 7.68 -36.10
CA SER A 56 14.25 6.45 -35.48
C SER A 56 13.05 5.76 -34.84
N SER A 57 12.59 4.74 -35.57
CA SER A 57 11.96 3.50 -35.10
C SER A 57 11.37 3.54 -33.69
N VAL A 58 10.05 3.52 -33.65
CA VAL A 58 9.24 3.25 -32.46
C VAL A 58 9.63 1.86 -31.93
N SER A 59 10.62 1.82 -31.03
CA SER A 59 10.78 0.71 -30.11
C SER A 59 9.58 0.77 -29.18
N SER A 60 8.53 0.04 -29.56
CA SER A 60 7.62 -0.61 -28.64
C SER A 60 8.41 -0.97 -27.38
N LEU A 61 7.99 -0.43 -26.23
CA LEU A 61 8.40 -0.93 -24.92
C LEU A 61 8.11 -2.43 -24.93
N ASP A 62 9.15 -3.17 -25.25
CA ASP A 62 9.25 -4.59 -25.03
C ASP A 62 9.32 -4.74 -23.52
N SER A 63 8.16 -4.63 -22.88
CA SER A 63 7.83 -5.46 -21.73
C SER A 63 8.10 -6.87 -22.19
N SER A 64 9.36 -7.31 -22.05
CA SER A 64 9.81 -8.67 -22.28
C SER A 64 9.11 -9.57 -21.27
N ALA A 65 7.82 -9.79 -21.51
CA ALA A 65 7.05 -10.92 -21.08
C ALA A 65 7.57 -12.08 -21.92
N THR A 66 8.72 -12.61 -21.51
CA THR A 66 9.21 -13.92 -21.94
C THR A 66 8.02 -14.88 -21.80
N ALA A 67 7.62 -15.51 -22.91
CA ALA A 67 6.46 -16.40 -22.99
C ALA A 67 6.38 -17.27 -21.72
N VAL A 68 5.37 -16.98 -20.89
CA VAL A 68 5.29 -17.49 -19.54
C VAL A 68 4.93 -18.98 -19.63
N SER A 69 5.95 -19.84 -19.62
CA SER A 69 5.76 -21.30 -19.63
C SER A 69 4.95 -21.79 -18.42
N ASP A 70 4.82 -20.96 -17.39
CA ASP A 70 3.99 -21.22 -16.21
C ASP A 70 3.45 -19.93 -15.61
N TRP A 71 2.20 -19.58 -15.96
CA TRP A 71 1.55 -18.34 -15.53
C TRP A 71 1.42 -18.21 -14.01
N HIS A 72 1.50 -19.34 -13.29
CA HIS A 72 1.50 -19.37 -11.84
C HIS A 72 2.73 -18.66 -11.25
N ILE A 73 3.83 -18.49 -11.99
CA ILE A 73 5.05 -17.90 -11.46
C ILE A 73 5.25 -16.50 -12.03
N TYR A 74 5.08 -15.48 -11.20
CA TYR A 74 5.53 -14.12 -11.51
C TYR A 74 7.00 -13.97 -11.14
N ARG A 75 7.79 -13.41 -12.05
CA ARG A 75 9.20 -13.08 -11.80
C ARG A 75 9.45 -11.61 -12.07
N ASN A 76 10.04 -10.92 -11.11
CA ASN A 76 10.50 -9.55 -11.30
C ASN A 76 12.03 -9.53 -11.30
N SER A 77 12.63 -9.53 -12.50
CA SER A 77 14.09 -9.51 -12.66
C SER A 77 14.74 -8.20 -12.20
N LYS A 78 14.00 -7.09 -12.22
CA LYS A 78 14.50 -5.76 -11.81
C LYS A 78 14.78 -5.71 -10.30
N TYR A 79 13.96 -6.38 -9.50
CA TYR A 79 14.09 -6.43 -8.04
C TYR A 79 14.45 -7.80 -7.48
N GLY A 80 14.73 -8.79 -8.32
CA GLY A 80 15.29 -10.09 -7.91
C GLY A 80 14.36 -10.95 -7.05
N PHE A 81 13.05 -10.95 -7.32
CA PHE A 81 12.09 -11.78 -6.59
C PHE A 81 11.11 -12.52 -7.50
N GLU A 82 10.46 -13.54 -6.94
CA GLU A 82 9.34 -14.24 -7.57
C GLU A 82 8.21 -14.59 -6.59
N LEU A 83 7.02 -14.78 -7.14
CA LEU A 83 5.79 -15.18 -6.45
C LEU A 83 5.15 -16.35 -7.19
N THR A 84 4.45 -17.20 -6.45
CA THR A 84 3.64 -18.30 -6.98
C THR A 84 2.17 -18.06 -6.66
N PHE A 85 1.35 -18.10 -7.71
CA PHE A 85 -0.09 -17.91 -7.70
C PHE A 85 -0.80 -19.26 -7.83
N SER A 86 -1.98 -19.37 -7.24
CA SER A 86 -2.86 -20.53 -7.37
C SER A 86 -3.83 -20.34 -8.55
N ASP A 87 -4.60 -21.40 -8.88
CA ASP A 87 -5.59 -21.39 -9.97
C ASP A 87 -6.64 -20.28 -9.86
N VAL A 88 -6.97 -19.82 -8.65
CA VAL A 88 -7.97 -18.75 -8.46
C VAL A 88 -7.49 -17.39 -8.96
N TRP A 89 -6.18 -17.18 -9.13
CA TRP A 89 -5.60 -15.95 -9.67
C TRP A 89 -5.48 -15.98 -11.21
N ARG A 90 -6.02 -17.00 -11.87
CA ARG A 90 -5.86 -17.14 -13.32
C ARG A 90 -6.35 -15.91 -14.07
N GLY A 91 -5.47 -15.35 -14.90
CA GLY A 91 -5.74 -14.12 -15.65
C GLY A 91 -5.29 -12.83 -14.95
N TYR A 92 -4.61 -12.92 -13.80
CA TYR A 92 -4.01 -11.74 -13.18
C TYR A 92 -3.00 -11.05 -14.11
N GLN A 93 -2.82 -9.75 -13.87
CA GLN A 93 -1.81 -8.91 -14.51
C GLN A 93 -0.96 -8.27 -13.43
N ALA A 94 0.36 -8.26 -13.61
CA ALA A 94 1.26 -7.45 -12.80
C ALA A 94 1.53 -6.12 -13.50
N LYS A 95 1.30 -5.00 -12.82
CA LYS A 95 1.48 -3.64 -13.37
C LYS A 95 2.40 -2.84 -12.44
N GLU A 96 3.43 -2.20 -12.98
CA GLU A 96 4.14 -1.17 -12.23
C GLU A 96 3.22 0.06 -12.08
N ALA A 97 3.11 0.57 -10.86
CA ALA A 97 2.28 1.70 -10.51
C ALA A 97 3.12 2.82 -9.88
N ILE A 98 2.51 3.99 -9.70
CA ILE A 98 3.16 5.14 -9.06
C ILE A 98 3.57 4.73 -7.62
N PRO A 99 4.85 4.86 -7.25
CA PRO A 99 5.29 4.58 -5.89
C PRO A 99 4.60 5.51 -4.90
N ILE A 100 4.32 5.01 -3.70
CA ILE A 100 3.64 5.74 -2.63
C ILE A 100 4.49 5.75 -1.36
N ASN A 101 4.29 6.76 -0.50
CA ASN A 101 4.86 6.79 0.86
C ASN A 101 6.39 6.62 0.93
N GLY A 102 7.12 7.06 -0.11
CA GLY A 102 8.59 6.92 -0.17
C GLY A 102 9.08 5.55 -0.64
N SER A 103 8.19 4.69 -1.15
CA SER A 103 8.62 3.49 -1.89
C SER A 103 9.34 3.90 -3.18
N GLU A 104 10.30 3.07 -3.57
CA GLU A 104 11.02 3.15 -4.84
C GLU A 104 10.21 2.50 -5.98
N ALA A 105 9.37 1.51 -5.64
CA ALA A 105 8.45 0.89 -6.59
C ALA A 105 7.17 0.35 -5.95
N LYS A 106 6.12 0.29 -6.77
CA LYS A 106 4.85 -0.37 -6.48
C LYS A 106 4.50 -1.29 -7.64
N ILE A 107 4.23 -2.56 -7.34
CA ILE A 107 3.78 -3.56 -8.31
C ILE A 107 2.38 -4.00 -7.91
N ASP A 108 1.38 -3.65 -8.70
CA ASP A 108 -0.02 -4.01 -8.50
C ASP A 108 -0.33 -5.32 -9.22
N PHE A 109 -0.95 -6.25 -8.48
CA PHE A 109 -1.51 -7.48 -9.02
C PHE A 109 -3.01 -7.28 -9.21
N VAL A 110 -3.42 -7.26 -10.47
CA VAL A 110 -4.75 -6.86 -10.92
C VAL A 110 -5.49 -8.05 -11.51
N LEU A 111 -6.76 -8.24 -11.16
CA LEU A 111 -7.65 -9.22 -11.76
C LEU A 111 -8.98 -8.53 -12.07
N ASP A 112 -9.53 -8.71 -13.27
CA ASP A 112 -10.74 -8.02 -13.74
C ASP A 112 -10.72 -6.50 -13.45
N ASP A 113 -9.58 -5.87 -13.78
CA ASP A 113 -9.29 -4.45 -13.56
C ASP A 113 -9.35 -3.97 -12.10
N LYS A 114 -9.34 -4.89 -11.14
CA LYS A 114 -9.28 -4.62 -9.70
C LYS A 114 -7.91 -4.99 -9.16
N VAL A 115 -7.24 -4.04 -8.51
CA VAL A 115 -6.03 -4.34 -7.73
C VAL A 115 -6.44 -5.25 -6.58
N LEU A 116 -5.72 -6.33 -6.32
CA LEU A 116 -6.00 -7.24 -5.19
C LEU A 116 -4.90 -7.18 -4.14
N MET A 117 -3.66 -7.05 -4.62
CA MET A 117 -2.46 -6.96 -3.80
C MET A 117 -1.45 -6.04 -4.47
N SER A 118 -0.69 -5.31 -3.66
CA SER A 118 0.48 -4.57 -4.13
C SER A 118 1.73 -5.07 -3.41
N ILE A 119 2.85 -5.17 -4.14
CA ILE A 119 4.19 -5.29 -3.56
C ILE A 119 4.84 -3.92 -3.61
N LEU A 120 5.27 -3.44 -2.45
CA LEU A 120 5.98 -2.17 -2.31
C LEU A 120 7.45 -2.46 -2.02
N VAL A 121 8.33 -1.76 -2.73
CA VAL A 121 9.78 -1.87 -2.56
C VAL A 121 10.26 -0.56 -1.96
N TYR A 122 10.81 -0.62 -0.75
CA TYR A 122 11.38 0.54 -0.05
C TYR A 122 12.89 0.39 0.05
N LYS A 123 13.61 1.51 0.10
CA LYS A 123 14.92 1.49 0.75
C LYS A 123 14.75 1.12 2.22
N THR A 124 15.62 0.28 2.74
CA THR A 124 15.54 -0.24 4.11
C THR A 124 15.54 0.90 5.15
N GLU A 125 16.39 1.92 4.95
CA GLU A 125 16.41 3.11 5.80
C GLU A 125 15.05 3.85 5.82
N VAL A 126 14.42 4.02 4.65
CA VAL A 126 13.11 4.69 4.54
C VAL A 126 12.02 3.87 5.21
N TRP A 127 12.06 2.54 5.05
CA TRP A 127 11.10 1.64 5.68
C TRP A 127 11.19 1.72 7.20
N ASP A 128 12.39 1.53 7.75
CA ASP A 128 12.60 1.45 9.20
C ASP A 128 12.35 2.79 9.90
N ASP A 129 12.69 3.92 9.28
CA ASP A 129 12.53 5.25 9.89
C ASP A 129 11.12 5.82 9.77
N SER A 130 10.43 5.57 8.66
CA SER A 130 9.32 6.43 8.27
C SER A 130 8.08 5.72 7.74
N ALA A 131 8.20 4.58 7.08
CA ALA A 131 7.04 3.91 6.48
C ALA A 131 6.46 2.82 7.39
N LYS A 132 7.29 2.18 8.22
CA LYS A 132 6.87 1.13 9.15
C LYS A 132 5.85 1.67 10.15
N GLY A 133 4.68 1.04 10.18
CA GLY A 133 3.56 1.43 11.04
C GLY A 133 2.66 2.56 10.50
N LYS A 134 3.03 3.22 9.39
CA LYS A 134 2.14 4.21 8.73
C LYS A 134 1.28 3.58 7.64
N VAL A 135 1.74 2.48 7.05
CA VAL A 135 1.02 1.74 6.02
C VAL A 135 0.67 0.36 6.59
N PRO A 136 -0.59 -0.10 6.49
CA PRO A 136 -0.95 -1.46 6.85
C PRO A 136 -0.37 -2.44 5.82
N ALA A 137 0.90 -2.77 6.00
CA ALA A 137 1.67 -3.64 5.12
C ALA A 137 2.41 -4.70 5.95
N THR A 138 2.63 -5.87 5.35
CA THR A 138 3.36 -6.97 5.96
C THR A 138 4.72 -7.12 5.29
N GLU A 139 5.79 -7.16 6.08
CA GLU A 139 7.15 -7.38 5.58
C GLU A 139 7.30 -8.79 5.01
N LEU A 140 7.76 -8.87 3.77
CA LEU A 140 8.05 -10.11 3.05
C LEU A 140 9.50 -10.54 3.20
N GLY A 141 10.41 -9.57 3.26
CA GLY A 141 11.83 -9.82 3.42
C GLY A 141 12.68 -8.62 3.01
N ARG A 142 14.01 -8.78 3.17
CA ARG A 142 15.01 -7.77 2.80
C ARG A 142 16.05 -8.38 1.86
N SER A 143 16.50 -7.61 0.87
CA SER A 143 17.58 -8.00 -0.03
C SER A 143 18.39 -6.75 -0.41
N GLY A 144 19.68 -6.75 -0.06
CA GLY A 144 20.53 -5.58 -0.17
C GLY A 144 19.96 -4.39 0.62
N ASP A 145 19.89 -3.23 -0.04
CA ASP A 145 19.36 -1.99 0.54
C ASP A 145 17.84 -1.88 0.47
N TYR A 146 17.14 -2.95 0.07
CA TYR A 146 15.69 -2.93 -0.12
C TYR A 146 14.95 -3.78 0.91
N THR A 147 13.81 -3.25 1.35
CA THR A 147 12.79 -3.97 2.11
C THR A 147 11.53 -4.11 1.26
N PHE A 148 11.02 -5.34 1.19
CA PHE A 148 9.85 -5.72 0.42
C PHE A 148 8.68 -5.92 1.37
N VAL A 149 7.56 -5.31 1.07
CA VAL A 149 6.33 -5.46 1.85
C VAL A 149 5.16 -5.69 0.91
N TYR A 150 4.14 -6.41 1.36
CA TYR A 150 2.88 -6.52 0.63
C TYR A 150 1.76 -5.81 1.36
N GLN A 151 0.83 -5.29 0.58
CA GLN A 151 -0.42 -4.69 1.04
C GLN A 151 -1.58 -5.36 0.30
N ALA A 152 -2.55 -5.88 1.05
CA ALA A 152 -3.81 -6.35 0.50
C ALA A 152 -4.81 -5.19 0.42
N LEU A 153 -5.76 -5.23 -0.52
CA LEU A 153 -6.93 -4.37 -0.43
C LEU A 153 -7.85 -4.83 0.70
N GLU A 154 -8.48 -3.87 1.39
CA GLU A 154 -9.33 -4.11 2.56
C GLU A 154 -10.59 -4.93 2.25
N THR A 155 -11.09 -4.91 1.01
CA THR A 155 -12.23 -5.74 0.63
C THR A 155 -12.19 -6.07 -0.86
N PRO A 156 -11.92 -7.34 -1.24
CA PRO A 156 -12.05 -7.76 -2.62
C PRO A 156 -13.51 -7.60 -3.06
N PRO A 157 -13.76 -7.14 -4.30
CA PRO A 157 -15.13 -7.00 -4.80
C PRO A 157 -15.88 -8.35 -4.79
N PRO A 158 -17.21 -8.36 -4.59
CA PRO A 158 -17.99 -9.60 -4.45
C PRO A 158 -17.80 -10.62 -5.58
N GLU A 159 -17.57 -10.15 -6.80
CA GLU A 159 -17.25 -10.94 -7.99
C GLU A 159 -15.93 -11.72 -7.88
N LEU A 160 -15.02 -11.28 -7.00
CA LEU A 160 -13.75 -11.92 -6.71
C LEU A 160 -13.75 -12.58 -5.31
N ALA A 161 -14.91 -13.00 -4.81
CA ALA A 161 -15.05 -13.62 -3.49
C ALA A 161 -14.17 -14.86 -3.26
N GLN A 162 -13.66 -15.48 -4.32
CA GLN A 162 -12.69 -16.58 -4.23
C GLN A 162 -11.31 -16.11 -3.77
N ILE A 163 -10.92 -14.87 -4.09
CA ILE A 163 -9.69 -14.25 -3.61
C ILE A 163 -9.95 -13.64 -2.24
N THR A 164 -9.85 -14.48 -1.21
CA THR A 164 -9.95 -14.04 0.18
C THR A 164 -8.64 -13.42 0.66
N GLU A 165 -8.67 -12.70 1.78
CA GLU A 165 -7.44 -12.24 2.47
C GLU A 165 -6.48 -13.40 2.76
N LYS A 166 -7.02 -14.58 3.12
CA LYS A 166 -6.24 -15.81 3.32
C LYS A 166 -5.50 -16.23 2.05
N GLU A 167 -6.13 -16.07 0.89
CA GLU A 167 -5.53 -16.41 -0.40
C GLU A 167 -4.42 -15.41 -0.78
N ILE A 168 -4.67 -14.11 -0.57
CA ILE A 168 -3.63 -13.08 -0.76
C ILE A 168 -2.42 -13.37 0.15
N ALA A 169 -2.66 -13.68 1.41
CA ALA A 169 -1.61 -14.05 2.35
C ALA A 169 -0.89 -15.36 1.95
N ALA A 170 -1.60 -16.31 1.32
CA ALA A 170 -1.00 -17.54 0.82
C ALA A 170 -0.03 -17.25 -0.34
N VAL A 171 -0.43 -16.41 -1.30
CA VAL A 171 0.46 -15.94 -2.38
C VAL A 171 1.65 -15.19 -1.81
N ALA A 172 1.43 -14.25 -0.88
CA ALA A 172 2.51 -13.49 -0.25
C ALA A 172 3.56 -14.40 0.43
N LYS A 173 3.15 -15.52 1.05
CA LYS A 173 4.06 -16.50 1.65
C LYS A 173 4.94 -17.25 0.64
N THR A 174 4.57 -17.25 -0.64
CA THR A 174 5.40 -17.84 -1.70
C THR A 174 6.54 -16.93 -2.15
N PHE A 175 6.58 -15.69 -1.63
CA PHE A 175 7.63 -14.73 -1.94
C PHE A 175 9.01 -15.31 -1.64
N LYS A 176 9.89 -15.24 -2.63
CA LYS A 176 11.30 -15.62 -2.51
C LYS A 176 12.19 -14.74 -3.36
N PHE A 177 13.39 -14.51 -2.87
CA PHE A 177 14.47 -13.91 -3.65
C PHE A 177 15.01 -14.92 -4.65
N LYS A 178 15.46 -14.41 -5.79
CA LYS A 178 16.04 -15.19 -6.88
C LYS A 178 17.56 -15.08 -6.87
#